data_AF-A0A0R3QSK2-F1
#
_entry.id   AF-A0A0R3QSK2-F1
#
_cell.length_a   1.000
_cell.length_b   1.000
_cell.length_c   1.000
_cell.angle_alpha   90.00
_cell.angle_beta   90.00
_cell.angle_gamma   90.00
#
_symmetry.space_group_name_H-M   'P 1'
#
loop_
_entity.id
_entity.type
_entity.pdbx_description
1 polymer ?
#
loop_
_entity_poly.entity_id
_entity_poly.type
_entity_poly.pdbx_seq_one_letter_code
_entity_poly.pdbx_strand_id
1 'polypeptide(L)'
;LATTRPFLKSWKRRWFILAEKCLYYFEHTTAKEPRGIIPLENVRVRTVEEKGKPYCFEIYSDSSEVIKACKTEPDGRMVVGRHTSYKMCAFSQEEMNQWISAIERSINYDPFYRMLQMKKMKLKNKS
;
A
#
# COMPACT_ATOMS: atom_id res chain seq x y z
N LEU A 1 -9.11 16.17 -26.67
CA LEU A 1 -9.23 14.78 -26.16
C LEU A 1 -7.97 14.47 -25.34
N ALA A 2 -8.03 14.61 -24.02
CA ALA A 2 -6.87 14.30 -23.16
C ALA A 2 -6.73 12.78 -23.08
N THR A 3 -5.80 12.22 -23.84
CA THR A 3 -5.38 10.82 -23.71
C THR A 3 -4.76 10.65 -22.33
N THR A 4 -5.53 10.13 -21.37
CA THR A 4 -4.99 9.69 -20.08
C THR A 4 -3.97 8.59 -20.37
N ARG A 5 -2.67 8.92 -20.30
CA ARG A 5 -1.61 7.91 -20.39
C ARG A 5 -1.92 6.83 -19.35
N PRO A 6 -2.03 5.55 -19.74
CA PRO A 6 -2.26 4.49 -18.77
C PRO A 6 -1.15 4.55 -17.73
N PHE A 7 -1.52 4.54 -16.45
CA PHE A 7 -0.57 4.50 -15.34
C PHE A 7 0.28 3.24 -15.50
N LEU A 8 1.52 3.39 -16.00
CA LEU A 8 2.42 2.27 -16.17
C LEU A 8 2.83 1.77 -14.79
N LYS A 9 2.44 0.54 -14.45
CA LYS A 9 2.96 -0.16 -13.29
C LYS A 9 4.45 -0.37 -13.51
N SER A 10 5.26 0.35 -12.74
CA SER A 10 6.72 0.25 -12.80
C SER A 10 7.27 -0.01 -11.41
N TRP A 11 8.26 -0.88 -11.34
CA TRP A 11 8.96 -1.20 -10.10
C TRP A 11 9.97 -0.11 -9.79
N LYS A 12 10.03 0.33 -8.54
CA LYS A 12 10.96 1.37 -8.07
C LYS A 12 11.62 0.90 -6.78
N ARG A 13 12.95 1.05 -6.71
CA ARG A 13 13.69 0.90 -5.45
C ARG A 13 13.34 2.07 -4.54
N ARG A 14 12.99 1.79 -3.29
CA ARG A 14 12.62 2.78 -2.28
C ARG A 14 13.21 2.37 -0.94
N TRP A 15 13.47 3.35 -0.10
CA TRP A 15 13.79 3.13 1.30
C TRP A 15 12.49 3.13 2.09
N PHE A 16 12.24 2.10 2.89
CA PHE A 16 10.99 1.94 3.63
C PHE A 16 11.21 2.11 5.13
N ILE A 17 10.29 2.78 5.79
CA ILE A 17 10.23 2.89 7.24
C ILE A 17 8.82 2.52 7.67
N LEU A 18 8.71 1.57 8.60
CA LEU A 18 7.46 1.26 9.28
C LEU A 18 7.47 1.96 10.63
N ALA A 19 6.54 2.89 10.82
CA ALA A 19 6.39 3.65 12.07
C ALA A 19 4.93 4.04 12.26
N GLU A 20 4.45 4.10 13.50
CA GLU A 20 3.10 4.62 13.81
C GLU A 20 1.98 4.01 12.95
N LYS A 21 2.04 2.68 12.71
CA LYS A 21 1.07 1.94 11.88
C LYS A 21 0.95 2.44 10.43
N CYS A 22 1.96 3.14 9.94
CA CYS A 22 2.08 3.61 8.57
C CYS A 22 3.38 3.10 7.95
N LEU A 23 3.32 2.76 6.67
CA LEU A 23 4.49 2.42 5.88
C LEU A 23 4.87 3.63 5.02
N TYR A 24 5.99 4.24 5.38
CA TYR A 24 6.59 5.37 4.68
C TYR A 24 7.58 4.85 3.67
N TYR A 25 7.64 5.48 2.51
CA TYR A 25 8.68 5.18 1.53
C TYR A 25 9.32 6.43 0.97
N PHE A 26 10.64 6.38 0.81
CA PHE A 26 11.50 7.47 0.43
C PHE A 26 12.25 7.12 -0.86
N GLU A 27 12.68 8.14 -1.59
CA GLU A 27 13.47 7.93 -2.81
C GLU A 27 14.85 7.35 -2.52
N HIS A 28 15.46 7.77 -1.42
CA HIS A 28 16.77 7.32 -0.92
C HIS A 28 16.83 7.53 0.60
N THR A 29 17.88 7.01 1.24
CA THR A 29 18.02 6.94 2.70
C THR A 29 18.22 8.29 3.39
N THR A 30 18.75 9.29 2.68
CA THR A 30 19.01 10.64 3.22
C THR A 30 17.87 11.64 2.95
N ALA A 31 16.80 11.20 2.31
CA ALA A 31 15.65 12.06 2.02
C ALA A 31 14.92 12.44 3.32
N LYS A 32 14.63 13.73 3.49
CA LYS A 32 13.91 14.24 4.67
C LYS A 32 12.40 14.01 4.58
N GLU A 33 11.85 14.13 3.37
CA GLU A 33 10.41 14.00 3.11
C GLU A 33 10.08 12.66 2.46
N PRO A 34 8.99 11.99 2.89
CA PRO A 34 8.55 10.74 2.28
C PRO A 34 8.05 10.99 0.87
N ARG A 35 8.38 10.06 -0.04
CA ARG A 35 7.78 10.01 -1.38
C ARG A 35 6.33 9.55 -1.31
N GLY A 36 5.96 8.79 -0.29
CA GLY A 36 4.56 8.53 0.02
C GLY A 36 4.37 7.75 1.32
N ILE A 37 3.11 7.68 1.72
CA ILE A 37 2.68 7.15 3.00
C ILE A 37 1.51 6.21 2.74
N ILE A 38 1.61 4.99 3.26
CA ILE A 38 0.57 3.97 3.19
C ILE A 38 0.11 3.67 4.61
N PRO A 39 -1.05 4.21 5.05
CA PRO A 39 -1.65 3.81 6.31
C PRO A 39 -1.98 2.32 6.30
N LEU A 40 -1.67 1.60 7.39
CA LEU A 40 -1.92 0.17 7.53
C LEU A 40 -3.26 -0.13 8.21
N GLU A 41 -4.21 0.77 8.06
CA GLU A 41 -5.58 0.58 8.53
C GLU A 41 -6.39 -0.20 7.51
N ASN A 42 -7.03 -1.28 7.94
CA ASN A 42 -7.96 -2.05 7.10
C ASN A 42 -7.34 -2.60 5.80
N VAL A 43 -6.05 -2.88 5.87
CA VAL A 43 -5.30 -3.61 4.84
C VAL A 43 -4.96 -5.00 5.37
N ARG A 44 -4.53 -5.86 4.47
CA ARG A 44 -3.91 -7.14 4.74
C ARG A 44 -2.58 -7.22 4.02
N VAL A 45 -1.74 -8.16 4.41
CA VAL A 45 -0.51 -8.49 3.70
C VAL A 45 -0.48 -9.98 3.40
N ARG A 46 0.11 -10.37 2.26
CA ARG A 46 0.32 -11.76 1.87
C ARG A 46 1.51 -11.89 0.93
N THR A 47 2.08 -13.08 0.84
CA THR A 47 3.02 -13.43 -0.24
C THR A 47 2.29 -13.46 -1.59
N VAL A 48 3.01 -13.11 -2.65
CA VAL A 48 2.50 -13.19 -4.03
C VAL A 48 3.59 -13.66 -4.98
N GLU A 49 3.18 -14.37 -6.02
CA GLU A 49 4.07 -14.65 -7.15
C GLU A 49 4.08 -13.46 -8.11
N GLU A 50 5.27 -13.10 -8.57
CA GLU A 50 5.46 -12.05 -9.57
C GLU A 50 6.50 -12.52 -10.60
N LYS A 51 6.15 -12.45 -11.88
CA LYS A 51 7.02 -12.97 -12.95
C LYS A 51 8.35 -12.21 -12.96
N GLY A 52 9.45 -12.96 -12.80
CA GLY A 52 10.80 -12.41 -12.83
C GLY A 52 11.19 -11.61 -11.58
N LYS A 53 10.43 -11.71 -10.49
CA LYS A 53 10.78 -11.10 -9.19
C LYS A 53 10.56 -12.09 -8.06
N PRO A 54 11.63 -12.51 -7.35
CA PRO A 54 11.47 -13.34 -6.17
C PRO A 54 11.06 -12.50 -4.96
N TYR A 55 10.63 -13.20 -3.89
CA TYR A 55 10.40 -12.62 -2.57
C TYR A 55 9.41 -11.44 -2.56
N CYS A 56 8.31 -11.61 -3.30
CA CYS A 56 7.29 -10.59 -3.42
C CYS A 56 6.12 -10.84 -2.47
N PHE A 57 5.60 -9.72 -1.96
CA PHE A 57 4.43 -9.67 -1.10
C PHE A 57 3.58 -8.48 -1.51
N GLU A 58 2.31 -8.46 -1.10
CA GLU A 58 1.44 -7.33 -1.37
C GLU A 58 0.66 -6.90 -0.14
N ILE A 59 0.51 -5.59 0.01
CA ILE A 59 -0.44 -4.96 0.92
C ILE A 59 -1.72 -4.69 0.12
N TYR A 60 -2.86 -5.21 0.54
CA TYR A 60 -4.11 -5.16 -0.22
C TYR A 60 -5.32 -4.86 0.68
N SER A 61 -6.41 -4.39 0.08
CA SER A 61 -7.72 -4.28 0.75
C SER A 61 -8.64 -5.42 0.32
N ASP A 62 -9.35 -6.06 1.27
CA ASP A 62 -10.36 -7.09 0.97
C ASP A 62 -11.53 -6.55 0.14
N SER A 63 -11.84 -5.27 0.30
CA SER A 63 -13.05 -4.64 -0.24
C SER A 63 -12.92 -4.19 -1.71
N SER A 64 -11.75 -4.41 -2.33
CA SER A 64 -11.37 -3.80 -3.62
C SER A 64 -11.42 -2.26 -3.64
N GLU A 65 -11.65 -1.61 -2.49
CA GLU A 65 -11.57 -0.17 -2.37
C GLU A 65 -10.10 0.31 -2.46
N VAL A 66 -9.93 1.55 -2.91
CA VAL A 66 -8.61 2.18 -2.97
C VAL A 66 -8.06 2.36 -1.55
N ILE A 67 -6.82 1.95 -1.33
CA ILE A 67 -6.10 2.17 -0.08
C ILE A 67 -5.85 3.69 0.05
N LYS A 68 -6.25 4.26 1.19
CA LYS A 68 -6.14 5.70 1.50
C LYS A 68 -4.69 6.14 1.74
N ALA A 69 -3.88 6.07 0.71
CA ALA A 69 -2.49 6.48 0.71
C ALA A 69 -2.31 7.85 0.07
N CYS A 70 -1.16 8.48 0.28
CA CYS A 70 -0.74 9.66 -0.45
C CYS A 70 0.67 9.46 -1.03
N LYS A 71 0.99 10.23 -2.08
CA LYS A 71 2.34 10.26 -2.66
C LYS A 71 2.67 11.63 -3.22
N THR A 72 3.95 11.92 -3.31
CA THR A 72 4.49 13.15 -3.90
C THR A 72 4.85 12.90 -5.36
N GLU A 73 4.29 13.67 -6.28
CA GLU A 73 4.67 13.67 -7.68
C GLU A 73 6.08 14.25 -7.88
N PRO A 74 6.72 14.05 -9.05
CA PRO A 74 8.06 14.59 -9.32
C PRO A 74 8.18 16.11 -9.19
N ASP A 75 7.07 16.84 -9.39
CA ASP A 75 6.97 18.29 -9.24
C ASP A 75 6.79 18.76 -7.77
N GLY A 76 6.78 17.82 -6.81
CA GLY A 76 6.61 18.12 -5.39
C GLY A 76 5.15 18.16 -4.92
N ARG A 77 4.18 18.01 -5.81
CA ARG A 77 2.76 18.03 -5.43
C ARG A 77 2.34 16.75 -4.71
N MET A 78 1.63 16.90 -3.59
CA MET A 78 0.98 15.79 -2.90
C MET A 78 -0.31 15.37 -3.62
N VAL A 79 -0.44 14.09 -3.92
CA VAL A 79 -1.63 13.50 -4.56
C VAL A 79 -2.10 12.26 -3.80
N VAL A 80 -3.41 12.03 -3.82
CA VAL A 80 -4.02 10.82 -3.25
C VAL A 80 -3.65 9.61 -4.12
N GLY A 81 -3.21 8.53 -3.47
CA GLY A 81 -2.93 7.25 -4.11
C GLY A 81 -4.18 6.66 -4.75
N ARG A 82 -4.01 5.96 -5.87
CA ARG A 82 -5.11 5.29 -6.60
C ARG A 82 -4.99 3.77 -6.58
N HIS A 83 -4.17 3.24 -5.68
CA HIS A 83 -3.81 1.84 -5.62
C HIS A 83 -4.79 1.05 -4.74
N THR A 84 -5.29 -0.07 -5.27
CA THR A 84 -6.06 -1.06 -4.50
C THR A 84 -5.15 -2.10 -3.82
N SER A 85 -3.91 -2.22 -4.31
CA SER A 85 -2.83 -2.96 -3.65
C SER A 85 -1.45 -2.35 -3.95
N TYR A 86 -0.51 -2.60 -3.05
CA TYR A 86 0.91 -2.27 -3.19
C TYR A 86 1.72 -3.55 -3.18
N LYS A 87 2.26 -3.91 -4.35
CA LYS A 87 3.21 -5.01 -4.48
C LYS A 87 4.63 -4.54 -4.18
N MET A 88 5.35 -5.33 -3.42
CA MET A 88 6.73 -5.10 -2.98
C MET A 88 7.52 -6.38 -3.19
N CYS A 89 8.82 -6.25 -3.41
CA CYS A 89 9.74 -7.39 -3.42
C CYS A 89 10.96 -7.04 -2.59
N ALA A 90 11.34 -7.94 -1.69
CA ALA A 90 12.52 -7.81 -0.84
C ALA A 90 13.79 -8.33 -1.56
N PHE A 91 14.97 -8.12 -0.99
CA PHE A 91 16.21 -8.68 -1.56
C PHE A 91 16.45 -10.13 -1.15
N SER A 92 15.76 -10.61 -0.11
CA SER A 92 15.84 -11.99 0.36
C SER A 92 14.50 -12.49 0.91
N GLN A 93 14.37 -13.83 1.00
CA GLN A 93 13.24 -14.47 1.66
C GLN A 93 13.12 -14.04 3.13
N GLU A 94 14.25 -13.91 3.83
CA GLU A 94 14.29 -13.52 5.24
C GLU A 94 13.77 -12.09 5.43
N GLU A 95 14.25 -11.13 4.63
CA GLU A 95 13.73 -9.76 4.67
C GLU A 95 12.24 -9.71 4.32
N MET A 96 11.78 -10.48 3.33
CA MET A 96 10.35 -10.54 3.00
C MET A 96 9.55 -11.00 4.22
N ASN A 97 9.97 -12.08 4.88
CA ASN A 97 9.28 -12.63 6.06
C ASN A 97 9.26 -11.61 7.21
N GLN A 98 10.37 -10.91 7.45
CA GLN A 98 10.47 -9.86 8.46
C GLN A 98 9.51 -8.70 8.16
N TRP A 99 9.46 -8.24 6.91
CA TRP A 99 8.55 -7.17 6.48
C TRP A 99 7.08 -7.59 6.61
N ILE A 100 6.71 -8.78 6.16
CA ILE A 100 5.34 -9.30 6.30
C ILE A 100 4.97 -9.33 7.79
N SER A 101 5.80 -9.94 8.64
CA SER A 101 5.51 -10.07 10.07
C SER A 101 5.39 -8.71 10.77
N ALA A 102 6.27 -7.75 10.45
CA ALA A 102 6.22 -6.42 11.02
C ALA A 102 4.97 -5.64 10.59
N ILE A 103 4.60 -5.75 9.30
CA ILE A 103 3.39 -5.13 8.75
C ILE A 103 2.15 -5.75 9.40
N GLU A 104 2.05 -7.09 9.48
CA GLU A 104 0.92 -7.79 10.12
C GLU A 104 0.68 -7.32 11.55
N ARG A 105 1.75 -7.22 12.35
CA ARG A 105 1.66 -6.72 13.74
C ARG A 105 1.25 -5.25 13.84
N SER A 106 1.47 -4.47 12.78
CA SER A 106 1.16 -3.04 12.73
C SER A 106 -0.21 -2.74 12.15
N ILE A 107 -0.88 -3.72 11.52
CA ILE A 107 -2.22 -3.53 10.96
C ILE A 107 -3.21 -3.29 12.08
N ASN A 108 -3.93 -2.17 12.00
CA ASN A 108 -4.98 -1.84 12.95
C ASN A 108 -6.34 -2.23 12.38
N TYR A 109 -7.03 -3.13 13.08
CA TYR A 109 -8.43 -3.44 12.81
C TYR A 109 -9.31 -2.62 13.74
N ASP A 110 -9.86 -1.53 13.22
CA ASP A 110 -10.80 -0.72 13.95
C ASP A 110 -12.23 -1.35 13.84
N PRO A 111 -12.88 -1.73 14.97
CA PRO A 111 -14.22 -2.31 14.95
C PRO A 111 -15.29 -1.39 14.35
N PHE A 112 -15.14 -0.07 14.50
CA PHE A 112 -16.03 0.92 13.90
C PHE A 112 -15.88 0.95 12.38
N TYR A 113 -14.66 0.79 11.85
CA TYR A 113 -14.47 0.67 10.40
C TYR A 113 -15.11 -0.60 9.84
N ARG A 114 -15.02 -1.74 10.55
CA ARG A 114 -15.74 -2.98 10.17
C ARG A 114 -17.25 -2.75 10.11
N MET A 115 -17.80 -2.02 11.09
CA MET A 115 -19.21 -1.63 11.09
C MET A 115 -19.58 -0.74 9.89
N LEU A 116 -18.75 0.25 9.54
CA LEU A 116 -18.96 1.11 8.37
C LEU A 116 -18.95 0.30 7.07
N GLN A 117 -18.02 -0.64 6.90
CA GLN A 117 -17.98 -1.51 5.72
C GLN A 117 -19.25 -2.36 5.59
N MET A 118 -19.73 -2.96 6.68
CA MET A 118 -20.97 -3.74 6.68
C MET A 118 -22.18 -2.88 6.29
N LYS A 119 -22.26 -1.62 6.75
CA LYS A 119 -23.32 -0.69 6.32
C LYS A 119 -23.20 -0.34 4.83
N LYS A 120 -22.01 -0.02 4.32
CA LYS A 120 -21.75 0.26 2.90
C LYS A 120 -22.14 -0.91 1.99
N MET A 121 -21.76 -2.14 2.34
CA MET A 121 -22.10 -3.34 1.57
C MET A 121 -23.62 -3.58 1.52
N LYS A 122 -24.32 -3.40 2.65
CA LYS A 122 -25.79 -3.49 2.71
C LYS A 122 -26.49 -2.45 1.84
N LEU A 123 -25.92 -1.25 1.71
CA LEU A 123 -26.45 -0.20 0.84
C LEU A 123 -26.23 -0.54 -0.65
N LYS A 124 -25.03 -1.00 -1.04
CA LYS A 124 -24.73 -1.43 -2.42
C LYS A 124 -25.59 -2.61 -2.88
N ASN A 125 -25.93 -3.53 -1.98
CA ASN A 125 -26.77 -4.68 -2.34
C ASN A 125 -28.28 -4.35 -2.41
N LYS A 126 -28.67 -3.13 -2.04
CA LYS A 126 -30.07 -2.65 -2.10
C LYS A 126 -30.37 -1.80 -3.34
N SER A 127 -29.35 -1.46 -4.13
CA SER A 127 -29.41 -0.67 -5.37
C SER A 127 -29.12 -1.55 -6.56
#